data_AF-A0A935LLT5-F1
#
_entry.id   AF-A0A935LLT5-F1
#
_cell.length_a   1.000
_cell.length_b   1.000
_cell.length_c   1.000
_cell.angle_alpha   90.00
_cell.angle_beta   90.00
_cell.angle_gamma   90.00
#
_symmetry.space_group_name_H-M   'P 1'
#
loop_
_entity.id
_entity.type
_entity.pdbx_description
1 polymer ?
#
loop_
_entity_poly.entity_id
_entity_poly.type
_entity_poly.pdbx_seq_one_letter_code
_entity_poly.pdbx_strand_id
1 'polypeptide(L)'
;MSVTPAYTAGRGQVAPFAATAVYMNPAAWRLRALRNLQSGQFASGLRVLDEWISQRPDEFEPQFLRIQMLLQCGQVRDAADAAMAISAAADCPPEMAAEFVRCLRHFSAHDALIDWSLKYHARAAVPTGDIAQIAADFAAVGAHDAASDWIETAIASDPDSSSARIGRAFINVYFGKVDAATRDLMVATRVKEAQPIGYWLLTRLQRQTGKRNHLLAIRKALNAATRPQDRAYLGYALFKTYDDLGEHDAAWNALMLASSASAQFQPRIDDDTVFAAVRRSVEMPVAQGTAGERVTPVFVVGMHRSGTTLVERMLGGSPQVRTLGETRRLAAAITYAADRDGDGLRDPDIINAACAADPGIIARHFALLAQQQSAPADFVTEKSPDNFLAIGFIRAAMPEAKIVHVRREPVDLCFANMREFFQAGVPYRCRMDTLAHFHRAYSALMEFWRQSFPGFVLDVDYESLVNDPDGESKRIFDFCGIEWLPSVTAVEQRPHVPSTTLSAIQVRSPVHGNSVGRWRPYAHYLRPLIESLAEPV
;
A
#
# COMPACT_ATOMS: atom_id res chain seq x y z
N MET A 1 -21.42 97.68 24.15
CA MET A 1 -21.08 97.07 22.85
C MET A 1 -20.41 95.73 23.16
N SER A 2 -21.11 94.63 23.46
CA SER A 2 -21.86 93.74 22.52
C SER A 2 -21.03 93.47 21.25
N VAL A 3 -20.67 92.24 20.90
CA VAL A 3 -21.58 91.16 20.46
C VAL A 3 -20.85 89.80 20.45
N THR A 4 -21.48 88.77 21.03
CA THR A 4 -21.30 87.32 20.79
C THR A 4 -21.81 86.95 19.39
N PRO A 5 -21.30 85.93 18.68
CA PRO A 5 -21.91 84.57 18.76
C PRO A 5 -20.89 83.46 18.38
N ALA A 6 -21.15 82.17 18.33
CA ALA A 6 -22.12 81.24 18.90
C ALA A 6 -21.52 79.84 18.73
N TYR A 7 -21.98 78.94 19.59
CA TYR A 7 -21.70 77.51 19.63
C TYR A 7 -22.37 76.80 18.44
N THR A 8 -21.66 75.91 17.74
CA THR A 8 -22.28 74.79 17.02
C THR A 8 -21.46 73.51 17.25
N ALA A 9 -22.12 72.56 17.91
CA ALA A 9 -21.61 71.24 18.21
C ALA A 9 -21.50 70.39 16.93
N GLY A 10 -20.27 70.05 16.54
CA GLY A 10 -20.01 69.01 15.56
C GLY A 10 -19.97 67.66 16.26
N ARG A 11 -20.98 66.82 16.03
CA ARG A 11 -20.93 65.38 16.33
C ARG A 11 -19.77 64.79 15.51
N GLY A 12 -18.67 64.47 16.17
CA GLY A 12 -17.63 63.63 15.58
C GLY A 12 -18.21 62.24 15.31
N GLN A 13 -18.54 61.96 14.06
CA GLN A 13 -18.67 60.59 13.57
C GLN A 13 -17.32 59.91 13.81
N VAL A 14 -17.30 58.98 14.78
CA VAL A 14 -16.25 57.96 14.83
C VAL A 14 -16.45 57.10 13.59
N ALA A 15 -15.65 57.35 12.56
CA ALA A 15 -15.56 56.48 11.41
C ALA A 15 -15.16 55.08 11.92
N PRO A 16 -15.86 54.00 11.53
CA PRO A 16 -15.38 52.67 11.82
C PRO A 16 -14.03 52.51 11.10
N PHE A 17 -13.00 52.08 11.84
CA PHE A 17 -11.77 51.57 11.26
C PHE A 17 -12.17 50.36 10.40
N ALA A 18 -12.48 50.61 9.13
CA ALA A 18 -12.53 49.57 8.12
C ALA A 18 -11.09 49.09 7.99
N ALA A 19 -10.80 47.91 8.56
CA ALA A 19 -9.58 47.18 8.24
C ALA A 19 -9.57 46.99 6.73
N THR A 20 -8.79 47.79 6.02
CA THR A 20 -8.49 47.58 4.61
C THR A 20 -7.77 46.24 4.55
N ALA A 21 -8.48 45.18 4.18
CA ALA A 21 -7.88 43.91 3.85
C ALA A 21 -6.82 44.17 2.79
N VAL A 22 -5.54 44.10 3.18
CA VAL A 22 -4.43 44.22 2.25
C VAL A 22 -4.47 42.94 1.44
N TYR A 23 -5.09 43.01 0.25
CA TYR A 23 -5.08 41.92 -0.71
C TYR A 23 -3.64 41.67 -1.15
N MET A 24 -2.97 40.75 -0.46
CA MET A 24 -1.65 40.28 -0.83
C MET A 24 -1.77 39.37 -2.06
N ASN A 25 -0.82 39.52 -3.00
CA ASN A 25 -0.71 38.64 -4.17
C ASN A 25 -0.36 37.20 -3.71
N PRO A 26 -0.97 36.13 -4.28
CA PRO A 26 -0.64 34.73 -4.02
C PRO A 26 0.87 34.40 -3.91
N ALA A 27 1.71 34.99 -4.77
CA ALA A 27 3.16 34.78 -4.69
C ALA A 27 3.77 35.24 -3.36
N ALA A 28 3.27 36.33 -2.78
CA ALA A 28 3.73 36.84 -1.50
C ALA A 28 3.25 35.96 -0.34
N TRP A 29 2.03 35.43 -0.41
CA TRP A 29 1.53 34.43 0.55
C TRP A 29 2.37 33.15 0.52
N ARG A 30 2.57 32.58 -0.68
CA ARG A 30 3.39 31.37 -0.91
C ARG A 30 4.79 31.52 -0.31
N LEU A 31 5.48 32.62 -0.62
CA LEU A 31 6.81 32.88 -0.08
C LEU A 31 6.84 32.95 1.46
N ARG A 32 5.81 33.54 2.08
CA ARG A 32 5.71 33.58 3.55
C ARG A 32 5.45 32.20 4.13
N ALA A 33 4.52 31.43 3.56
CA ALA A 33 4.23 30.07 4.03
C ALA A 33 5.47 29.17 3.93
N LEU A 34 6.15 29.17 2.78
CA LEU A 34 7.37 28.38 2.57
C LEU A 34 8.53 28.81 3.47
N ARG A 35 8.66 30.12 3.76
CA ARG A 35 9.68 30.59 4.72
C ARG A 35 9.40 30.06 6.13
N ASN A 36 8.15 30.06 6.58
CA ASN A 36 7.79 29.51 7.89
C ASN A 36 8.08 28.00 7.92
N LEU A 37 7.76 27.27 6.85
CA LEU A 37 8.06 25.84 6.72
C LEU A 37 9.57 25.58 6.85
N GLN A 38 10.39 26.29 6.08
CA GLN A 38 11.85 26.16 6.10
C GLN A 38 12.48 26.57 7.45
N SER A 39 11.86 27.52 8.15
CA SER A 39 12.36 28.02 9.44
C SER A 39 11.82 27.24 10.65
N GLY A 40 11.03 26.18 10.44
CA GLY A 40 10.39 25.41 11.51
C GLY A 40 9.29 26.16 12.28
N GLN A 41 8.79 27.28 11.76
CA GLN A 41 7.77 28.12 12.41
C GLN A 41 6.35 27.69 12.00
N PHE A 42 6.02 26.41 12.20
CA PHE A 42 4.85 25.80 11.58
C PHE A 42 3.51 26.43 12.00
N ALA A 43 3.34 26.76 13.29
CA ALA A 43 2.12 27.43 13.78
C ALA A 43 1.92 28.83 13.17
N SER A 44 3.01 29.54 12.89
CA SER A 44 2.96 30.83 12.19
C SER A 44 2.63 30.61 10.71
N GLY A 45 3.21 29.57 10.09
CA GLY A 45 2.86 29.12 8.74
C GLY A 45 1.38 28.79 8.58
N LEU A 46 0.78 28.08 9.54
CA LEU A 46 -0.66 27.77 9.54
C LEU A 46 -1.51 29.05 9.56
N ARG A 47 -1.20 30.01 10.44
CA ARG A 47 -1.94 31.30 10.47
C ARG A 47 -1.86 32.06 9.14
N VAL A 48 -0.69 32.05 8.49
CA VAL A 48 -0.51 32.67 7.17
C VAL A 48 -1.38 31.96 6.11
N LEU A 49 -1.47 30.63 6.16
CA LEU A 49 -2.29 29.85 5.23
C LEU A 49 -3.78 30.03 5.51
N ASP A 50 -4.20 30.02 6.78
CA ASP A 50 -5.59 30.26 7.17
C ASP A 50 -6.08 31.65 6.73
N GLU A 51 -5.22 32.68 6.85
CA GLU A 51 -5.52 34.02 6.34
C GLU A 51 -5.65 34.04 4.82
N TRP A 52 -4.75 33.36 4.09
CA TRP A 52 -4.84 33.23 2.62
C TRP A 52 -6.14 32.51 2.22
N ILE A 53 -6.46 31.37 2.84
CA ILE A 53 -7.69 30.60 2.56
C ILE A 53 -8.93 31.44 2.87
N SER A 54 -8.94 32.22 3.96
CA SER A 54 -10.09 33.07 4.30
C SER A 54 -10.38 34.14 3.24
N GLN A 55 -9.35 34.61 2.52
CA GLN A 55 -9.49 35.58 1.44
C GLN A 55 -9.81 34.91 0.09
N ARG A 56 -9.40 33.65 -0.09
CA ARG A 56 -9.50 32.90 -1.35
C ARG A 56 -9.82 31.42 -1.10
N PRO A 57 -11.05 31.09 -0.67
CA PRO A 57 -11.42 29.74 -0.23
C PRO A 57 -11.43 28.71 -1.36
N ASP A 58 -11.54 29.14 -2.62
CA ASP A 58 -11.61 28.26 -3.79
C ASP A 58 -10.22 27.93 -4.38
N GLU A 59 -9.14 28.57 -3.89
CA GLU A 59 -7.79 28.29 -4.39
C GLU A 59 -7.27 26.97 -3.83
N PHE A 60 -6.83 26.08 -4.73
CA PHE A 60 -6.28 24.77 -4.38
C PHE A 60 -4.96 24.86 -3.62
N GLU A 61 -4.03 25.68 -4.10
CA GLU A 61 -2.67 25.78 -3.58
C GLU A 61 -2.58 26.08 -2.06
N PRO A 62 -3.23 27.12 -1.51
CA PRO A 62 -3.12 27.41 -0.07
C PRO A 62 -3.67 26.28 0.79
N GLN A 63 -4.74 25.63 0.34
CA GLN A 63 -5.31 24.47 1.01
C GLN A 63 -4.34 23.28 0.98
N PHE A 64 -3.68 23.05 -0.15
CA PHE A 64 -2.69 21.98 -0.28
C PHE A 64 -1.44 22.22 0.56
N LEU A 65 -0.91 23.45 0.57
CA LEU A 65 0.20 23.84 1.44
C LEU A 65 -0.17 23.73 2.93
N ARG A 66 -1.44 23.99 3.29
CA ARG A 66 -1.93 23.80 4.65
C ARG A 66 -1.85 22.34 5.08
N ILE A 67 -2.24 21.39 4.23
CA ILE A 67 -2.11 19.96 4.50
C ILE A 67 -0.66 19.58 4.82
N GLN A 68 0.30 20.06 4.01
CA GLN A 68 1.72 19.82 4.25
C GLN A 68 2.20 20.41 5.58
N MET A 69 1.75 21.62 5.91
CA MET A 69 2.09 22.30 7.16
C MET A 69 1.50 21.57 8.39
N LEU A 70 0.28 21.03 8.28
CA LEU A 70 -0.37 20.24 9.33
C LEU A 70 0.42 18.96 9.63
N LEU A 71 0.89 18.26 8.58
CA LEU A 71 1.77 17.09 8.75
C LEU A 71 3.05 17.45 9.51
N GLN A 72 3.68 18.59 9.20
CA GLN A 72 4.86 19.06 9.94
C GLN A 72 4.54 19.46 11.40
N CYS A 73 3.29 19.84 11.71
CA CYS A 73 2.82 20.08 13.06
C CYS A 73 2.46 18.79 13.83
N GLY A 74 2.50 17.62 13.17
CA GLY A 74 1.97 16.37 13.72
C GLY A 74 0.45 16.34 13.83
N GLN A 75 -0.27 17.21 13.12
CA GLN A 75 -1.74 17.25 13.08
C GLN A 75 -2.24 16.38 11.93
N VAL A 76 -2.05 15.06 12.04
CA VAL A 76 -2.27 14.11 10.95
C VAL A 76 -3.76 13.96 10.62
N ARG A 77 -4.64 13.98 11.62
CA ARG A 77 -6.09 13.90 11.37
C ARG A 77 -6.60 15.09 10.57
N ASP A 78 -6.25 16.30 10.99
CA ASP A 78 -6.63 17.52 10.29
C ASP A 78 -6.07 17.55 8.86
N ALA A 79 -4.86 17.02 8.66
CA ALA A 79 -4.24 16.91 7.34
C ALA A 79 -5.00 15.91 6.44
N ALA A 80 -5.36 14.75 6.97
CA ALA A 80 -6.12 13.72 6.25
C ALA A 80 -7.51 14.23 5.86
N ASP A 81 -8.22 14.86 6.80
CA ASP A 81 -9.56 15.40 6.58
C ASP A 81 -9.53 16.52 5.53
N ALA A 82 -8.53 17.43 5.60
CA ALA A 82 -8.33 18.47 4.61
C ALA A 82 -7.97 17.90 3.22
N ALA A 83 -7.17 16.83 3.14
CA ALA A 83 -6.83 16.16 1.88
C ALA A 83 -8.05 15.50 1.22
N MET A 84 -8.91 14.86 2.01
CA MET A 84 -10.17 14.31 1.49
C MET A 84 -11.10 15.44 1.04
N ALA A 85 -11.23 16.53 1.80
CA ALA A 85 -12.09 17.66 1.45
C ALA A 85 -11.68 18.33 0.13
N ILE A 86 -10.40 18.66 -0.05
CA ILE A 86 -9.93 19.39 -1.24
C ILE A 86 -10.04 18.55 -2.53
N SER A 87 -9.93 17.22 -2.44
CA SER A 87 -10.07 16.32 -3.60
C SER A 87 -11.42 16.42 -4.32
N ALA A 88 -12.46 16.87 -3.61
CA ALA A 88 -13.81 17.01 -4.14
C ALA A 88 -14.17 18.45 -4.53
N ALA A 89 -13.41 19.45 -4.06
CA ALA A 89 -13.85 20.83 -3.99
C ALA A 89 -13.08 21.81 -4.90
N ALA A 90 -11.83 21.51 -5.26
CA ALA A 90 -10.97 22.49 -5.94
C ALA A 90 -10.21 21.90 -7.15
N ASP A 91 -10.03 22.73 -8.18
CA ASP A 91 -9.27 22.38 -9.37
C ASP A 91 -7.77 22.39 -9.07
N CYS A 92 -7.17 21.19 -9.03
CA CYS A 92 -5.73 21.02 -8.83
C CYS A 92 -4.97 21.58 -10.05
N PRO A 93 -3.96 22.47 -9.85
CA PRO A 93 -3.07 22.86 -10.93
C PRO A 93 -2.27 21.66 -11.48
N PRO A 94 -2.00 21.59 -12.80
CA PRO A 94 -1.28 20.47 -13.40
C PRO A 94 0.11 20.19 -12.83
N GLU A 95 0.82 21.23 -12.40
CA GLU A 95 2.12 21.15 -11.76
C GLU A 95 2.09 20.54 -10.34
N MET A 96 0.93 20.54 -9.69
CA MET A 96 0.73 19.97 -8.35
C MET A 96 0.09 18.57 -8.37
N ALA A 97 -0.42 18.13 -9.53
CA ALA A 97 -1.19 16.90 -9.66
C ALA A 97 -0.46 15.67 -9.10
N ALA A 98 0.82 15.48 -9.45
CA ALA A 98 1.58 14.32 -8.96
C ALA A 98 1.83 14.37 -7.45
N GLU A 99 2.07 15.56 -6.89
CA GLU A 99 2.25 15.73 -5.46
C GLU A 99 0.95 15.51 -4.69
N PHE A 100 -0.16 15.97 -5.23
CA PHE A 100 -1.47 15.75 -4.65
C PHE A 100 -1.89 14.28 -4.68
N VAL A 101 -1.64 13.57 -5.79
CA VAL A 101 -1.84 12.12 -5.89
C VAL A 101 -1.04 11.38 -4.81
N ARG A 102 0.23 11.77 -4.58
CA ARG A 102 1.04 11.20 -3.49
C ARG A 102 0.48 11.51 -2.11
N CYS A 103 -0.07 12.71 -1.91
CA CYS A 103 -0.73 13.10 -0.67
C CYS A 103 -1.96 12.21 -0.38
N LEU A 104 -2.85 12.02 -1.35
CA LEU A 104 -4.00 11.13 -1.17
C LEU A 104 -3.58 9.68 -0.91
N ARG A 105 -2.50 9.21 -1.55
CA ARG A 105 -1.92 7.89 -1.28
C ARG A 105 -1.34 7.75 0.11
N HIS A 106 -0.69 8.79 0.63
CA HIS A 106 -0.14 8.80 1.98
C HIS A 106 -1.24 8.50 3.02
N PHE A 107 -2.43 9.09 2.84
CA PHE A 107 -3.60 8.83 3.70
C PHE A 107 -4.41 7.59 3.30
N SER A 108 -3.96 6.79 2.32
CA SER A 108 -4.72 5.67 1.75
C SER A 108 -6.14 6.05 1.30
N ALA A 109 -6.35 7.31 0.89
CA ALA A 109 -7.61 7.87 0.42
C ALA A 109 -7.88 7.44 -1.03
N HIS A 110 -7.93 6.12 -1.27
CA HIS A 110 -7.99 5.52 -2.59
C HIS A 110 -9.26 5.89 -3.35
N ASP A 111 -10.40 5.97 -2.64
CA ASP A 111 -11.69 6.31 -3.24
C ASP A 111 -11.68 7.77 -3.70
N ALA A 112 -11.21 8.67 -2.85
CA ALA A 112 -10.99 10.08 -3.21
C ALA A 112 -10.01 10.23 -4.39
N LEU A 113 -8.96 9.42 -4.43
CA LEU A 113 -7.99 9.41 -5.53
C LEU A 113 -8.62 8.96 -6.85
N ILE A 114 -9.44 7.89 -6.83
CA ILE A 114 -10.18 7.40 -8.01
C ILE A 114 -11.18 8.46 -8.48
N ASP A 115 -11.98 9.01 -7.58
CA ASP A 115 -12.98 10.04 -7.88
C ASP A 115 -12.31 11.30 -8.45
N TRP A 116 -11.18 11.71 -7.88
CA TRP A 116 -10.38 12.80 -8.39
C TRP A 116 -9.90 12.52 -9.82
N SER A 117 -9.41 11.31 -10.11
CA SER A 117 -8.99 10.93 -11.47
C SER A 117 -10.09 11.11 -12.50
N LEU A 118 -11.32 10.72 -12.16
CA LEU A 118 -12.48 10.78 -13.06
C LEU A 118 -12.89 12.23 -13.36
N LYS A 119 -12.72 13.14 -12.40
CA LYS A 119 -13.05 14.57 -12.51
C LYS A 119 -11.89 15.41 -13.06
N TYR A 120 -10.66 14.91 -12.97
CA TYR A 120 -9.47 15.67 -13.35
C TYR A 120 -9.28 15.69 -14.88
N HIS A 121 -9.63 16.82 -15.50
CA HIS A 121 -9.63 16.99 -16.95
C HIS A 121 -8.33 17.58 -17.53
N ALA A 122 -7.47 18.19 -16.70
CA ALA A 122 -6.24 18.85 -17.16
C ALA A 122 -5.04 17.90 -17.35
N ARG A 123 -5.29 16.61 -17.65
CA ARG A 123 -4.24 15.58 -17.80
C ARG A 123 -3.18 15.93 -18.84
N ALA A 124 -3.60 16.52 -19.96
CA ALA A 124 -2.70 16.91 -21.06
C ALA A 124 -1.74 18.06 -20.70
N ALA A 125 -2.04 18.82 -19.64
CA ALA A 125 -1.19 19.90 -19.15
C ALA A 125 -0.23 19.46 -18.03
N VAL A 126 -0.36 18.23 -17.53
CA VAL A 126 0.54 17.67 -16.52
C VAL A 126 1.93 17.46 -17.14
N PRO A 127 3.03 17.80 -16.43
CA PRO A 127 4.38 17.54 -16.93
C PRO A 127 4.57 16.08 -17.35
N THR A 128 5.16 15.84 -18.53
CA THR A 128 5.29 14.49 -19.10
C THR A 128 5.97 13.49 -18.15
N GLY A 129 6.96 13.93 -17.38
CA GLY A 129 7.65 13.10 -16.38
C GLY A 129 6.75 12.63 -15.24
N ASP A 130 5.69 13.35 -14.93
CA ASP A 130 4.76 13.08 -13.83
C ASP A 130 3.62 12.15 -14.22
N ILE A 131 3.21 12.14 -15.49
CA ILE A 131 2.07 11.32 -15.98
C ILE A 131 2.31 9.82 -15.71
N ALA A 132 3.52 9.33 -16.00
CA ALA A 132 3.87 7.92 -15.75
C ALA A 132 3.93 7.61 -14.24
N GLN A 133 4.36 8.55 -13.42
CA GLN A 133 4.39 8.40 -11.96
C GLN A 133 2.97 8.36 -11.38
N ILE A 134 2.07 9.24 -11.85
CA ILE A 134 0.65 9.23 -11.48
C ILE A 134 0.01 7.88 -11.84
N ALA A 135 0.28 7.36 -13.05
CA ALA A 135 -0.21 6.05 -13.45
C ALA A 135 0.29 4.93 -12.52
N ALA A 136 1.58 4.94 -12.15
CA ALA A 136 2.14 3.97 -11.20
C ALA A 136 1.49 4.07 -9.81
N ASP A 137 1.21 5.30 -9.37
CA ASP A 137 0.55 5.60 -8.11
C ASP A 137 -0.90 5.08 -8.06
N PHE A 138 -1.67 5.24 -9.15
CA PHE A 138 -2.98 4.60 -9.30
C PHE A 138 -2.88 3.06 -9.32
N ALA A 139 -1.89 2.53 -10.05
CA ALA A 139 -1.70 1.08 -10.13
C ALA A 139 -1.38 0.45 -8.77
N ALA A 140 -0.61 1.17 -7.94
CA ALA A 140 -0.21 0.72 -6.61
C ALA A 140 -1.38 0.63 -5.61
N VAL A 141 -2.46 1.40 -5.81
CA VAL A 141 -3.65 1.37 -4.95
C VAL A 141 -4.78 0.49 -5.48
N GLY A 142 -4.53 -0.21 -6.60
CA GLY A 142 -5.52 -1.07 -7.26
C GLY A 142 -6.49 -0.36 -8.19
N ALA A 143 -6.33 0.94 -8.42
CA ALA A 143 -7.11 1.71 -9.38
C ALA A 143 -6.62 1.46 -10.81
N HIS A 144 -6.67 0.20 -11.26
CA HIS A 144 -6.01 -0.25 -12.48
C HIS A 144 -6.60 0.35 -13.76
N ASP A 145 -7.91 0.63 -13.80
CA ASP A 145 -8.54 1.30 -14.94
C ASP A 145 -8.04 2.74 -15.08
N ALA A 146 -8.07 3.52 -13.99
CA ALA A 146 -7.50 4.87 -13.97
C ALA A 146 -6.01 4.85 -14.33
N ALA A 147 -5.24 3.91 -13.77
CA ALA A 147 -3.83 3.74 -14.10
C ALA A 147 -3.61 3.48 -15.60
N SER A 148 -4.49 2.69 -16.23
CA SER A 148 -4.44 2.41 -17.66
C SER A 148 -4.65 3.67 -18.50
N ASP A 149 -5.61 4.52 -18.14
CA ASP A 149 -5.84 5.77 -18.88
C ASP A 149 -4.65 6.72 -18.79
N TRP A 150 -4.07 6.86 -17.60
CA TRP A 150 -2.91 7.71 -17.37
C TRP A 150 -1.67 7.18 -18.09
N ILE A 151 -1.42 5.87 -18.07
CA ILE A 151 -0.23 5.32 -18.72
C ILE A 151 -0.30 5.37 -20.25
N GLU A 152 -1.48 5.23 -20.86
CA GLU A 152 -1.63 5.39 -22.31
C GLU A 152 -1.37 6.84 -22.72
N THR A 153 -1.76 7.82 -21.88
CA THR A 153 -1.40 9.23 -22.10
C THR A 153 0.12 9.44 -22.06
N ALA A 154 0.81 8.79 -21.12
CA ALA A 154 2.28 8.86 -21.03
C ALA A 154 2.95 8.24 -22.27
N ILE A 155 2.48 7.07 -22.73
CA ILE A 155 3.01 6.39 -23.93
C ILE A 155 2.74 7.19 -25.20
N ALA A 156 1.57 7.83 -25.33
CA ALA A 156 1.27 8.67 -26.47
C ALA A 156 2.18 9.91 -26.54
N SER A 157 2.59 10.43 -25.39
CA SER A 157 3.46 11.60 -25.28
C SER A 157 4.93 11.28 -25.55
N ASP A 158 5.40 10.12 -25.08
CA ASP A 158 6.76 9.61 -25.34
C ASP A 158 6.72 8.08 -25.57
N PRO A 159 6.56 7.65 -26.84
CA PRO A 159 6.50 6.23 -27.18
C PRO A 159 7.77 5.45 -26.85
N ASP A 160 8.93 6.10 -26.72
CA ASP A 160 10.20 5.44 -26.48
C ASP A 160 10.58 5.40 -24.99
N SER A 161 9.76 6.00 -24.12
CA SER A 161 9.94 5.98 -22.67
C SER A 161 9.98 4.55 -22.12
N SER A 162 11.17 4.12 -21.68
CA SER A 162 11.36 2.83 -21.00
C SER A 162 10.52 2.75 -19.72
N SER A 163 10.45 3.85 -18.97
CA SER A 163 9.69 3.92 -17.72
C SER A 163 8.18 3.77 -17.95
N ALA A 164 7.62 4.48 -18.94
CA ALA A 164 6.19 4.36 -19.25
C ALA A 164 5.85 2.96 -19.75
N ARG A 165 6.71 2.33 -20.56
CA ARG A 165 6.52 0.94 -21.03
C ARG A 165 6.55 -0.07 -19.89
N ILE A 166 7.47 0.09 -18.94
CA ILE A 166 7.51 -0.75 -17.73
C ILE A 166 6.24 -0.55 -16.90
N GLY A 167 5.80 0.70 -16.68
CA GLY A 167 4.55 1.02 -15.99
C GLY A 167 3.34 0.36 -16.65
N ARG A 168 3.23 0.47 -17.98
CA ARG A 168 2.16 -0.18 -18.75
C ARG A 168 2.24 -1.70 -18.66
N ALA A 169 3.45 -2.27 -18.63
CA ALA A 169 3.63 -3.70 -18.43
C ALA A 169 3.11 -4.17 -17.05
N PHE A 170 3.37 -3.42 -15.97
CA PHE A 170 2.78 -3.71 -14.64
C PHE A 170 1.25 -3.68 -14.69
N ILE A 171 0.67 -2.65 -15.29
CA ILE A 171 -0.80 -2.51 -15.42
C ILE A 171 -1.39 -3.65 -16.25
N ASN A 172 -0.78 -3.99 -17.38
CA ASN A 172 -1.19 -5.11 -18.21
C ASN A 172 -1.11 -6.47 -17.48
N VAL A 173 -0.13 -6.65 -16.59
CA VAL A 173 -0.06 -7.83 -15.71
C VAL A 173 -1.27 -7.91 -14.80
N TYR A 174 -1.70 -6.79 -14.21
CA TYR A 174 -2.89 -6.74 -13.35
C TYR A 174 -4.17 -7.09 -14.11
N PHE A 175 -4.28 -6.75 -15.40
CA PHE A 175 -5.39 -7.18 -16.26
C PHE A 175 -5.25 -8.59 -16.86
N GLY A 176 -4.12 -9.27 -16.65
CA GLY A 176 -3.86 -10.58 -17.27
C GLY A 176 -3.44 -10.52 -18.74
N LYS A 177 -3.14 -9.33 -19.26
CA LYS A 177 -2.63 -9.09 -20.61
C LYS A 177 -1.11 -9.38 -20.70
N VAL A 178 -0.72 -10.60 -20.35
CA VAL A 178 0.71 -11.01 -20.20
C VAL A 178 1.50 -10.84 -21.50
N ASP A 179 0.90 -11.11 -22.65
CA ASP A 179 1.57 -10.93 -23.96
C ASP A 179 1.86 -9.46 -24.27
N ALA A 180 0.93 -8.56 -23.93
CA ALA A 180 1.13 -7.12 -24.12
C ALA A 180 2.24 -6.61 -23.19
N ALA A 181 2.20 -7.00 -21.91
CA ALA A 181 3.25 -6.67 -20.95
C ALA A 181 4.64 -7.19 -21.42
N THR A 182 4.69 -8.41 -21.95
CA THR A 182 5.95 -9.00 -22.45
C THR A 182 6.50 -8.21 -23.64
N ARG A 183 5.66 -7.77 -24.57
CA ARG A 183 6.08 -6.93 -25.70
C ARG A 183 6.69 -5.60 -25.24
N ASP A 184 6.03 -4.91 -24.31
CA ASP A 184 6.55 -3.65 -23.76
C ASP A 184 7.90 -3.84 -23.08
N LEU A 185 8.05 -4.88 -22.26
CA LEU A 185 9.30 -5.18 -21.56
C LEU A 185 10.43 -5.59 -22.51
N MET A 186 10.14 -6.31 -23.59
CA MET A 186 11.14 -6.63 -24.61
C MET A 186 11.71 -5.37 -25.28
N VAL A 187 10.90 -4.32 -25.47
CA VAL A 187 11.36 -3.03 -25.98
C VAL A 187 12.13 -2.28 -24.89
N ALA A 188 11.55 -2.15 -23.70
CA ALA A 188 12.12 -1.40 -22.58
C ALA A 188 13.49 -1.93 -22.11
N THR A 189 13.77 -3.21 -22.33
CA THR A 189 15.05 -3.87 -21.98
C THR A 189 16.11 -3.86 -23.08
N ARG A 190 15.82 -3.27 -24.26
CA ARG A 190 16.76 -3.16 -25.40
C ARG A 190 17.32 -1.77 -25.62
N VAL A 191 16.76 -0.75 -24.98
CA VAL A 191 17.24 0.63 -25.08
C VAL A 191 18.50 0.85 -24.24
N LYS A 192 19.28 1.90 -24.56
CA LYS A 192 20.53 2.23 -23.87
C LYS A 192 20.32 2.49 -22.36
N GLU A 193 19.16 3.05 -22.01
CA GLU A 193 18.79 3.43 -20.64
C GLU A 193 17.82 2.42 -20.00
N ALA A 194 17.95 1.13 -20.37
CA ALA A 194 17.08 0.07 -19.86
C ALA A 194 17.12 -0.02 -18.32
N GLN A 195 15.95 0.05 -17.69
CA GLN A 195 15.84 -0.02 -16.24
C GLN A 195 15.86 -1.48 -15.74
N PRO A 196 16.69 -1.82 -14.74
CA PRO A 196 16.83 -3.17 -14.19
C PRO A 196 15.54 -3.87 -13.74
N ILE A 197 14.57 -3.11 -13.22
CA ILE A 197 13.24 -3.63 -12.85
C ILE A 197 12.51 -4.27 -14.04
N GLY A 198 12.75 -3.81 -15.27
CA GLY A 198 12.17 -4.39 -16.48
C GLY A 198 12.62 -5.84 -16.72
N TYR A 199 13.90 -6.15 -16.49
CA TYR A 199 14.39 -7.54 -16.57
C TYR A 199 13.80 -8.42 -15.48
N TRP A 200 13.68 -7.89 -14.26
CA TRP A 200 13.04 -8.59 -13.16
C TRP A 200 11.60 -8.97 -13.50
N LEU A 201 10.78 -8.03 -13.98
CA LEU A 201 9.40 -8.34 -14.36
C LEU A 201 9.35 -9.32 -15.55
N LEU A 202 10.16 -9.09 -16.60
CA LEU A 202 10.16 -9.89 -17.83
C LEU A 202 10.44 -11.38 -17.57
N THR A 203 11.40 -11.69 -16.70
CA THR A 203 11.74 -13.09 -16.35
C THR A 203 10.63 -13.82 -15.60
N ARG A 204 9.66 -13.09 -15.06
CA ARG A 204 8.54 -13.64 -14.27
C ARG A 204 7.28 -13.85 -15.08
N LEU A 205 7.12 -13.14 -16.20
CA LEU A 205 5.95 -13.27 -17.06
C LEU A 205 5.89 -14.61 -17.80
N GLN A 206 7.03 -15.29 -17.92
CA GLN A 206 7.15 -16.56 -18.63
C GLN A 206 8.20 -17.45 -17.98
N ARG A 207 8.05 -18.77 -18.13
CA ARG A 207 9.09 -19.72 -17.76
C ARG A 207 10.32 -19.54 -18.67
N GLN A 208 11.49 -19.44 -18.07
CA GLN A 208 12.76 -19.35 -18.77
C GLN A 208 13.20 -20.75 -19.22
N THR A 209 13.78 -20.85 -20.41
CA THR A 209 14.25 -22.11 -20.98
C THR A 209 15.61 -21.93 -21.64
N GLY A 210 16.32 -23.01 -21.94
CA GLY A 210 17.63 -22.93 -22.62
C GLY A 210 17.58 -22.19 -23.96
N LYS A 211 16.43 -22.21 -24.65
CA LYS A 211 16.22 -21.51 -25.93
C LYS A 211 15.64 -20.09 -25.79
N ARG A 212 14.92 -19.80 -24.71
CA ARG A 212 14.21 -18.54 -24.48
C ARG A 212 14.49 -18.04 -23.07
N ASN A 213 15.53 -17.23 -22.93
CA ASN A 213 15.90 -16.53 -21.70
C ASN A 213 16.65 -15.22 -22.02
N HIS A 214 16.94 -14.44 -20.99
CA HIS A 214 17.64 -13.15 -21.11
C HIS A 214 18.98 -13.12 -20.35
N LEU A 215 19.58 -14.30 -20.08
CA LEU A 215 20.71 -14.46 -19.16
C LEU A 215 21.94 -13.60 -19.52
N LEU A 216 22.31 -13.55 -20.81
CA LEU A 216 23.43 -12.74 -21.28
C LEU A 216 23.19 -11.23 -21.07
N ALA A 217 21.98 -10.76 -21.38
CA ALA A 217 21.60 -9.36 -21.22
C ALA A 217 21.59 -8.96 -19.74
N ILE A 218 21.00 -9.80 -18.88
CA ILE A 218 20.94 -9.57 -17.43
C ILE A 218 22.35 -9.55 -16.82
N ARG A 219 23.24 -10.47 -17.20
CA ARG A 219 24.65 -10.47 -16.74
C ARG A 219 25.41 -9.22 -17.18
N LYS A 220 25.22 -8.79 -18.43
CA LYS A 220 25.82 -7.53 -18.94
C LYS A 220 25.33 -6.33 -18.14
N ALA A 221 24.01 -6.23 -17.91
CA ALA A 221 23.43 -5.17 -17.10
C ALA A 221 23.95 -5.20 -15.65
N LEU A 222 24.10 -6.39 -15.06
CA LEU A 222 24.58 -6.56 -13.69
C LEU A 222 26.03 -6.08 -13.53
N ASN A 223 26.87 -6.32 -14.52
CA ASN A 223 28.25 -5.84 -14.53
C ASN A 223 28.34 -4.31 -14.63
N ALA A 224 27.35 -3.65 -15.25
CA ALA A 224 27.26 -2.20 -15.34
C ALA A 224 26.54 -1.55 -14.13
N ALA A 225 25.78 -2.33 -13.36
CA ALA A 225 24.94 -1.83 -12.28
C ALA A 225 25.75 -1.44 -11.03
N THR A 226 25.69 -0.17 -10.67
CA THR A 226 26.35 0.41 -9.48
C THR A 226 25.42 0.52 -8.29
N ARG A 227 24.13 0.83 -8.51
CA ARG A 227 23.16 1.01 -7.42
C ARG A 227 22.77 -0.35 -6.81
N PRO A 228 22.72 -0.48 -5.48
CA PRO A 228 22.30 -1.74 -4.83
C PRO A 228 20.91 -2.22 -5.27
N GLN A 229 19.96 -1.31 -5.46
CA GLN A 229 18.61 -1.66 -5.92
C GLN A 229 18.60 -2.29 -7.32
N ASP A 230 19.39 -1.74 -8.24
CA ASP A 230 19.54 -2.28 -9.60
C ASP A 230 20.15 -3.70 -9.59
N ARG A 231 21.18 -3.88 -8.75
CA ARG A 231 21.82 -5.19 -8.54
C ARG A 231 20.85 -6.19 -7.93
N ALA A 232 19.97 -5.76 -7.03
CA ALA A 232 18.92 -6.60 -6.46
C ALA A 232 17.93 -7.07 -7.53
N TYR A 233 17.39 -6.16 -8.36
CA TYR A 233 16.48 -6.53 -9.46
C TYR A 233 17.11 -7.57 -10.39
N LEU A 234 18.37 -7.33 -10.81
CA LEU A 234 19.07 -8.22 -11.74
C LEU A 234 19.44 -9.56 -11.09
N GLY A 235 19.81 -9.56 -9.81
CA GLY A 235 20.07 -10.80 -9.06
C GLY A 235 18.82 -11.67 -8.94
N TYR A 236 17.65 -11.08 -8.66
CA TYR A 236 16.38 -11.83 -8.65
C TYR A 236 15.99 -12.32 -10.04
N ALA A 237 16.25 -11.54 -11.09
CA ALA A 237 16.03 -11.97 -12.47
C ALA A 237 16.93 -13.15 -12.86
N LEU A 238 18.21 -13.14 -12.44
CA LEU A 238 19.13 -14.26 -12.60
C LEU A 238 18.67 -15.49 -11.81
N PHE A 239 18.31 -15.33 -10.52
CA PHE A 239 17.78 -16.42 -9.71
C PHE A 239 16.61 -17.10 -10.41
N LYS A 240 15.59 -16.33 -10.83
CA LYS A 240 14.42 -16.87 -11.52
C LYS A 240 14.80 -17.63 -12.79
N THR A 241 15.77 -17.11 -13.54
CA THR A 241 16.24 -17.72 -14.78
C THR A 241 16.95 -19.05 -14.52
N TYR A 242 17.91 -19.08 -13.59
CA TYR A 242 18.65 -20.29 -13.25
C TYR A 242 17.76 -21.35 -12.57
N ASP A 243 16.82 -20.94 -11.71
CA ASP A 243 15.84 -21.82 -11.06
C ASP A 243 14.96 -22.54 -12.09
N ASP A 244 14.45 -21.80 -13.10
CA ASP A 244 13.66 -22.41 -14.18
C ASP A 244 14.46 -23.39 -15.05
N LEU A 245 15.77 -23.16 -15.19
CA LEU A 245 16.71 -24.02 -15.92
C LEU A 245 17.15 -25.25 -15.10
N GLY A 246 16.86 -25.27 -13.79
CA GLY A 246 17.32 -26.32 -12.87
C GLY A 246 18.79 -26.18 -12.45
N GLU A 247 19.42 -25.04 -12.71
CA GLU A 247 20.81 -24.75 -12.32
C GLU A 247 20.87 -24.21 -10.88
N HIS A 248 20.54 -25.05 -9.90
CA HIS A 248 20.27 -24.62 -8.51
C HIS A 248 21.47 -23.92 -7.84
N ASP A 249 22.71 -24.33 -8.10
CA ASP A 249 23.89 -23.68 -7.53
C ASP A 249 24.07 -22.24 -8.04
N ALA A 250 23.87 -22.04 -9.35
CA ALA A 250 23.93 -20.72 -9.96
C ALA A 250 22.74 -19.85 -9.52
N ALA A 251 21.55 -20.45 -9.39
CA ALA A 251 20.37 -19.80 -8.85
C ALA A 251 20.64 -19.31 -7.42
N TRP A 252 21.17 -20.18 -6.56
CA TRP A 252 21.50 -19.85 -5.18
C TRP A 252 22.46 -18.67 -5.07
N ASN A 253 23.55 -18.68 -5.84
CA ASN A 253 24.50 -17.57 -5.86
C ASN A 253 23.87 -16.25 -6.31
N ALA A 254 22.98 -16.30 -7.32
CA ALA A 254 22.24 -15.13 -7.77
C ALA A 254 21.26 -14.60 -6.70
N LEU A 255 20.61 -15.51 -5.97
CA LEU A 255 19.73 -15.16 -4.86
C LEU A 255 20.49 -14.50 -3.72
N MET A 256 21.63 -15.05 -3.32
CA MET A 256 22.47 -14.45 -2.27
C MET A 256 22.99 -13.07 -2.66
N LEU A 257 23.32 -12.85 -3.93
CA LEU A 257 23.66 -11.53 -4.46
C LEU A 257 22.47 -10.56 -4.33
N ALA A 258 21.28 -10.98 -4.74
CA ALA A 258 20.08 -10.17 -4.68
C ALA A 258 19.69 -9.80 -3.23
N SER A 259 19.77 -10.77 -2.32
CA SER A 259 19.51 -10.60 -0.90
C SER A 259 20.51 -9.65 -0.25
N SER A 260 21.81 -9.81 -0.54
CA SER A 260 22.87 -8.94 -0.03
C SER A 260 22.74 -7.51 -0.56
N ALA A 261 22.36 -7.35 -1.82
CA ALA A 261 22.12 -6.03 -2.41
C ALA A 261 20.85 -5.39 -1.83
N SER A 262 19.79 -6.17 -1.60
CA SER A 262 18.55 -5.71 -0.94
C SER A 262 18.80 -5.17 0.46
N ALA A 263 19.62 -5.85 1.26
CA ALA A 263 19.92 -5.47 2.63
C ALA A 263 20.58 -4.08 2.78
N GLN A 264 21.13 -3.51 1.70
CA GLN A 264 21.80 -2.20 1.72
C GLN A 264 20.84 -1.02 1.64
N PHE A 265 19.59 -1.23 1.23
CA PHE A 265 18.60 -0.15 1.08
C PHE A 265 17.26 -0.45 1.74
N GLN A 266 17.08 -1.65 2.32
CA GLN A 266 15.90 -1.94 3.13
C GLN A 266 16.07 -1.32 4.53
N PRO A 267 15.00 -0.74 5.11
CA PRO A 267 15.05 -0.25 6.46
C PRO A 267 15.30 -1.39 7.44
N ARG A 268 15.95 -1.10 8.56
CA ARG A 268 16.03 -2.02 9.69
C ARG A 268 14.87 -1.72 10.63
N ILE A 269 14.09 -2.75 10.94
CA ILE A 269 12.98 -2.67 11.90
C ILE A 269 13.38 -3.48 13.12
N ASP A 270 13.11 -2.94 14.29
CA ASP A 270 13.19 -3.69 15.55
C ASP A 270 11.88 -4.44 15.75
N ASP A 271 11.82 -5.65 15.17
CA ASP A 271 10.62 -6.49 15.19
C ASP A 271 10.22 -6.84 16.64
N ASP A 272 11.16 -7.08 17.55
CA ASP A 272 10.83 -7.39 18.96
C ASP A 272 10.08 -6.23 19.63
N THR A 273 10.56 -4.99 19.47
CA THR A 273 9.90 -3.80 20.02
C THR A 273 8.52 -3.57 19.39
N VAL A 274 8.40 -3.73 18.06
CA VAL A 274 7.12 -3.60 17.35
C VAL A 274 6.11 -4.63 17.85
N PHE A 275 6.53 -5.90 17.95
CA PHE A 275 5.66 -7.00 18.37
C PHE A 275 5.25 -6.87 19.84
N ALA A 276 6.13 -6.38 20.70
CA ALA A 276 5.81 -6.09 22.09
C ALA A 276 4.78 -4.94 22.21
N ALA A 277 4.93 -3.88 21.42
CA ALA A 277 3.97 -2.77 21.38
C ALA A 277 2.60 -3.23 20.87
N VAL A 278 2.58 -4.01 19.78
CA VAL A 278 1.35 -4.54 19.19
C VAL A 278 0.53 -5.38 20.17
N ARG A 279 1.18 -6.20 21.01
CA ARG A 279 0.48 -7.03 22.01
C ARG A 279 -0.34 -6.21 23.01
N ARG A 280 0.04 -4.95 23.29
CA ARG A 280 -0.70 -4.06 24.19
C ARG A 280 -2.10 -3.72 23.69
N SER A 281 -2.35 -3.83 22.38
CA SER A 281 -3.69 -3.62 21.82
C SER A 281 -4.74 -4.62 22.36
N VAL A 282 -4.32 -5.71 23.02
CA VAL A 282 -5.23 -6.61 23.76
C VAL A 282 -5.98 -5.92 24.90
N GLU A 283 -5.39 -4.87 25.48
CA GLU A 283 -5.93 -4.14 26.63
C GLU A 283 -6.94 -3.06 26.23
N MET A 284 -7.08 -2.80 24.91
CA MET A 284 -8.01 -1.79 24.42
C MET A 284 -9.46 -2.16 24.74
N PRO A 285 -10.29 -1.19 25.15
CA PRO A 285 -11.71 -1.43 25.31
C PRO A 285 -12.35 -1.78 23.96
N VAL A 286 -13.37 -2.61 23.96
CA VAL A 286 -14.16 -2.84 22.75
C VAL A 286 -15.09 -1.65 22.54
N ALA A 287 -15.08 -1.07 21.34
CA ALA A 287 -15.95 0.04 20.96
C ALA A 287 -17.43 -0.34 21.19
N GLN A 288 -18.19 0.56 21.82
CA GLN A 288 -19.63 0.37 22.00
C GLN A 288 -20.39 1.00 20.83
N GLY A 289 -21.16 0.17 20.14
CA GLY A 289 -21.91 0.55 18.95
C GLY A 289 -21.14 0.24 17.68
N THR A 290 -21.83 -0.39 16.73
CA THR A 290 -21.31 -0.54 15.37
C THR A 290 -21.18 0.85 14.78
N ALA A 291 -20.01 1.18 14.23
CA ALA A 291 -19.93 2.28 13.28
C ALA A 291 -21.02 2.00 12.24
N GLY A 292 -22.05 2.84 12.19
CA GLY A 292 -23.28 2.53 11.48
C GLY A 292 -23.02 2.30 10.00
N GLU A 293 -22.92 1.04 9.58
CA GLU A 293 -22.97 0.60 8.18
C GLU A 293 -23.18 -0.93 8.11
N ARG A 294 -23.79 -1.38 7.00
CA ARG A 294 -24.37 -2.72 6.78
C ARG A 294 -23.36 -3.83 6.43
N VAL A 295 -22.06 -3.54 6.40
CA VAL A 295 -21.04 -4.39 5.76
C VAL A 295 -20.05 -4.94 6.78
N THR A 296 -19.87 -6.27 6.81
CA THR A 296 -18.94 -6.94 7.73
C THR A 296 -17.52 -7.02 7.13
N PRO A 297 -16.48 -6.47 7.79
CA PRO A 297 -15.10 -6.60 7.32
C PRO A 297 -14.57 -8.03 7.47
N VAL A 298 -13.85 -8.51 6.45
CA VAL A 298 -13.14 -9.79 6.46
C VAL A 298 -11.66 -9.54 6.16
N PHE A 299 -10.81 -9.65 7.17
CA PHE A 299 -9.37 -9.49 7.03
C PHE A 299 -8.72 -10.82 6.68
N VAL A 300 -7.99 -10.86 5.57
CA VAL A 300 -7.19 -12.04 5.18
C VAL A 300 -5.73 -11.74 5.49
N VAL A 301 -5.17 -12.42 6.49
CA VAL A 301 -3.89 -12.09 7.11
C VAL A 301 -2.89 -13.24 7.06
N GLY A 302 -1.62 -12.93 7.28
CA GLY A 302 -0.55 -13.91 7.42
C GLY A 302 0.78 -13.33 6.96
N MET A 303 1.86 -14.11 7.00
CA MET A 303 3.12 -13.64 6.43
C MET A 303 3.00 -13.52 4.90
N HIS A 304 3.71 -12.57 4.26
CA HIS A 304 3.73 -12.48 2.81
C HIS A 304 4.08 -13.84 2.18
N ARG A 305 3.45 -14.18 1.04
CA ARG A 305 3.63 -15.46 0.31
C ARG A 305 3.04 -16.72 0.98
N SER A 306 2.30 -16.57 2.09
CA SER A 306 1.57 -17.67 2.75
C SER A 306 0.45 -18.26 1.89
N GLY A 307 -0.20 -17.47 1.04
CA GLY A 307 -1.34 -17.91 0.23
C GLY A 307 -2.60 -17.06 0.39
N THR A 308 -2.53 -15.95 1.13
CA THR A 308 -3.64 -14.99 1.34
C THR A 308 -4.35 -14.55 0.06
N THR A 309 -3.62 -14.35 -1.05
CA THR A 309 -4.23 -14.01 -2.36
C THR A 309 -5.18 -15.10 -2.88
N LEU A 310 -4.92 -16.38 -2.61
CA LEU A 310 -5.82 -17.47 -3.02
C LEU A 310 -7.12 -17.40 -2.22
N VAL A 311 -7.04 -17.23 -0.91
CA VAL A 311 -8.20 -17.10 -0.01
C VAL A 311 -9.06 -15.89 -0.39
N GLU A 312 -8.46 -14.72 -0.60
CA GLU A 312 -9.20 -13.53 -1.03
C GLU A 312 -9.91 -13.75 -2.37
N ARG A 313 -9.30 -14.48 -3.32
CA ARG A 313 -9.94 -14.80 -4.61
C ARG A 313 -11.08 -15.81 -4.50
N MET A 314 -11.03 -16.71 -3.54
CA MET A 314 -12.17 -17.59 -3.23
C MET A 314 -13.32 -16.77 -2.64
N LEU A 315 -13.04 -15.94 -1.63
CA LEU A 315 -14.03 -15.05 -1.01
C LEU A 315 -14.67 -14.11 -2.05
N GLY A 316 -13.85 -13.43 -2.86
CA GLY A 316 -14.31 -12.57 -3.96
C GLY A 316 -14.99 -13.30 -5.13
N GLY A 317 -15.09 -14.64 -5.08
CA GLY A 317 -15.95 -15.41 -5.99
C GLY A 317 -17.43 -15.38 -5.58
N SER A 318 -17.75 -14.94 -4.36
CA SER A 318 -19.12 -14.78 -3.88
C SER A 318 -19.69 -13.41 -4.24
N PRO A 319 -20.95 -13.33 -4.69
CA PRO A 319 -21.61 -12.04 -4.93
C PRO A 319 -21.86 -11.23 -3.65
N GLN A 320 -21.77 -11.85 -2.46
CA GLN A 320 -21.93 -11.17 -1.16
C GLN A 320 -20.66 -10.40 -0.74
N VAL A 321 -19.54 -10.61 -1.44
CA VAL A 321 -18.22 -10.15 -1.02
C VAL A 321 -17.64 -9.17 -2.02
N ARG A 322 -17.26 -8.00 -1.53
CA ARG A 322 -16.44 -7.02 -2.26
C ARG A 322 -14.99 -7.12 -1.82
N THR A 323 -14.05 -7.17 -2.76
CA THR A 323 -12.62 -7.24 -2.44
C THR A 323 -11.93 -5.88 -2.56
N LEU A 324 -11.12 -5.51 -1.57
CA LEU A 324 -10.29 -4.29 -1.59
C LEU A 324 -8.85 -4.58 -2.06
N GLY A 325 -8.32 -5.78 -1.83
CA GLY A 325 -6.92 -6.11 -2.09
C GLY A 325 -5.96 -5.59 -1.01
N GLU A 326 -4.68 -5.41 -1.36
CA GLU A 326 -3.63 -4.86 -0.49
C GLU A 326 -3.71 -3.34 -0.43
N THR A 327 -4.62 -2.80 0.40
CA THR A 327 -4.90 -1.34 0.40
C THR A 327 -4.25 -0.56 1.52
N ARG A 328 -3.83 -1.22 2.61
CA ARG A 328 -3.34 -0.56 3.84
C ARG A 328 -4.34 0.40 4.51
N ARG A 329 -5.63 0.38 4.13
CA ARG A 329 -6.67 1.24 4.71
C ARG A 329 -6.80 1.07 6.22
N LEU A 330 -6.64 -0.16 6.73
CA LEU A 330 -6.63 -0.41 8.17
C LEU A 330 -5.43 0.25 8.86
N ALA A 331 -4.23 0.13 8.29
CA ALA A 331 -3.05 0.80 8.82
C ALA A 331 -3.22 2.33 8.82
N ALA A 332 -3.79 2.90 7.76
CA ALA A 332 -4.12 4.33 7.71
C ALA A 332 -5.13 4.75 8.79
N ALA A 333 -6.16 3.94 9.04
CA ALA A 333 -7.13 4.20 10.11
C ALA A 333 -6.50 4.18 11.51
N ILE A 334 -5.54 3.27 11.74
CA ILE A 334 -4.76 3.20 12.99
C ILE A 334 -3.85 4.43 13.13
N THR A 335 -3.13 4.81 12.08
CA THR A 335 -2.31 6.03 12.04
C THR A 335 -3.15 7.29 12.26
N TYR A 336 -4.32 7.38 11.65
CA TYR A 336 -5.28 8.47 11.85
C TYR A 336 -5.73 8.54 13.32
N ALA A 337 -6.07 7.39 13.94
CA ALA A 337 -6.45 7.36 15.35
C ALA A 337 -5.30 7.75 16.30
N ALA A 338 -4.05 7.42 15.93
CA ALA A 338 -2.86 7.82 16.67
C ALA A 338 -2.54 9.31 16.57
N ASP A 339 -3.07 10.00 15.54
CA ASP A 339 -2.78 11.41 15.20
C ASP A 339 -1.27 11.69 15.12
N ARG A 340 -0.54 10.76 14.47
CA ARG A 340 0.93 10.80 14.30
C ARG A 340 1.31 10.32 12.93
N ASP A 341 2.36 10.92 12.37
CA ASP A 341 2.90 10.53 11.06
C ASP A 341 4.04 9.51 11.24
N GLY A 342 4.18 8.58 10.30
CA GLY A 342 5.19 7.53 10.32
C GLY A 342 4.77 6.24 9.61
N ASP A 343 5.50 5.14 9.81
CA ASP A 343 5.32 3.86 9.09
C ASP A 343 4.24 2.96 9.74
N GLY A 344 3.16 3.56 10.23
CA GLY A 344 1.98 2.87 10.78
C GLY A 344 2.33 1.80 11.83
N LEU A 345 1.90 0.56 11.60
CA LEU A 345 2.13 -0.59 12.48
C LEU A 345 3.58 -1.12 12.51
N ARG A 346 4.52 -0.43 11.85
CA ARG A 346 5.97 -0.67 12.00
C ARG A 346 6.63 0.34 12.95
N ASP A 347 5.87 1.32 13.44
CA ASP A 347 6.32 2.36 14.35
C ASP A 347 5.72 2.15 15.76
N PRO A 348 6.54 1.78 16.77
CA PRO A 348 6.06 1.61 18.13
C PRO A 348 5.37 2.83 18.73
N ASP A 349 5.75 4.05 18.33
CA ASP A 349 5.13 5.28 18.87
C ASP A 349 3.71 5.45 18.33
N ILE A 350 3.48 5.13 17.05
CA ILE A 350 2.15 5.10 16.45
C ILE A 350 1.31 4.00 17.10
N ILE A 351 1.85 2.80 17.28
CA ILE A 351 1.15 1.68 17.91
C ILE A 351 0.70 2.04 19.32
N ASN A 352 1.61 2.58 20.14
CA ASN A 352 1.31 2.96 21.52
C ASN A 352 0.28 4.10 21.59
N ALA A 353 0.39 5.11 20.72
CA ALA A 353 -0.58 6.18 20.64
C ALA A 353 -1.98 5.68 20.20
N ALA A 354 -2.04 4.78 19.22
CA ALA A 354 -3.28 4.15 18.79
C ALA A 354 -3.91 3.28 19.89
N CYS A 355 -3.09 2.58 20.71
CA CYS A 355 -3.61 1.81 21.85
C CYS A 355 -4.31 2.69 22.89
N ALA A 356 -3.91 3.97 22.99
CA ALA A 356 -4.52 4.95 23.88
C ALA A 356 -5.70 5.71 23.25
N ALA A 357 -5.95 5.54 21.94
CA ALA A 357 -7.01 6.22 21.22
C ALA A 357 -8.37 5.53 21.38
N ASP A 358 -9.45 6.25 21.04
CA ASP A 358 -10.79 5.66 20.92
C ASP A 358 -10.81 4.67 19.73
N PRO A 359 -11.03 3.37 19.96
CA PRO A 359 -11.12 2.37 18.88
C PRO A 359 -12.26 2.66 17.89
N GLY A 360 -13.29 3.41 18.31
CA GLY A 360 -14.34 3.90 17.42
C GLY A 360 -13.82 4.82 16.31
N ILE A 361 -12.71 5.53 16.52
CA ILE A 361 -12.06 6.34 15.47
C ILE A 361 -11.51 5.44 14.37
N ILE A 362 -10.86 4.33 14.74
CA ILE A 362 -10.33 3.34 13.78
C ILE A 362 -11.47 2.77 12.95
N ALA A 363 -12.56 2.35 13.60
CA ALA A 363 -13.73 1.78 12.92
C ALA A 363 -14.35 2.76 11.92
N ARG A 364 -14.63 4.01 12.35
CA ARG A 364 -15.23 5.04 11.48
C ARG A 364 -14.32 5.41 10.31
N HIS A 365 -13.03 5.56 10.55
CA HIS A 365 -12.09 5.93 9.49
C HIS A 365 -11.85 4.77 8.51
N PHE A 366 -11.76 3.53 8.99
CA PHE A 366 -11.70 2.36 8.11
C PHE A 366 -12.97 2.25 7.25
N ALA A 367 -14.16 2.40 7.85
CA ALA A 367 -15.43 2.38 7.13
C ALA A 367 -15.46 3.46 6.03
N LEU A 368 -15.13 4.71 6.37
CA LEU A 368 -14.99 5.83 5.41
C LEU A 368 -14.07 5.46 4.25
N LEU A 369 -12.89 4.92 4.55
CA LEU A 369 -11.94 4.50 3.52
C LEU A 369 -12.42 3.27 2.73
N ALA A 370 -13.33 2.45 3.24
CA ALA A 370 -13.80 1.18 2.66
C ALA A 370 -15.10 1.29 1.83
N GLN A 371 -15.66 2.50 1.67
CA GLN A 371 -16.99 2.71 1.11
C GLN A 371 -17.16 2.29 -0.36
N GLN A 372 -16.13 2.38 -1.23
CA GLN A 372 -16.09 1.95 -2.64
C GLN A 372 -17.49 1.83 -3.30
N GLN A 373 -17.91 2.91 -3.95
CA GLN A 373 -19.29 3.19 -4.39
C GLN A 373 -19.92 2.20 -5.40
N SER A 374 -19.21 1.16 -5.84
CA SER A 374 -19.52 0.47 -7.09
C SER A 374 -20.44 -0.77 -6.96
N ALA A 375 -20.69 -1.30 -5.75
CA ALA A 375 -21.68 -2.37 -5.57
C ALA A 375 -22.14 -2.53 -4.11
N PRO A 376 -23.44 -2.78 -3.85
CA PRO A 376 -23.89 -3.28 -2.55
C PRO A 376 -23.22 -4.63 -2.26
N ALA A 377 -22.66 -4.79 -1.07
CA ALA A 377 -22.09 -6.05 -0.59
C ALA A 377 -22.37 -6.17 0.92
N ASP A 378 -22.55 -7.40 1.40
CA ASP A 378 -22.74 -7.68 2.83
C ASP A 378 -21.40 -7.83 3.55
N PHE A 379 -20.34 -8.14 2.80
CA PHE A 379 -18.98 -8.31 3.30
C PHE A 379 -17.96 -7.55 2.45
N VAL A 380 -16.90 -7.06 3.11
CA VAL A 380 -15.76 -6.42 2.44
C VAL A 380 -14.47 -7.09 2.88
N THR A 381 -13.69 -7.62 1.93
CA THR A 381 -12.36 -8.16 2.25
C THR A 381 -11.31 -7.08 2.15
N GLU A 382 -10.42 -7.03 3.14
CA GLU A 382 -9.16 -6.28 3.04
C GLU A 382 -8.03 -7.26 3.31
N LYS A 383 -7.15 -7.43 2.32
CA LYS A 383 -6.08 -8.41 2.36
C LYS A 383 -4.76 -7.68 2.28
N SER A 384 -4.27 -7.28 3.44
CA SER A 384 -2.87 -6.89 3.65
C SER A 384 -2.26 -7.92 4.59
N PRO A 385 -1.28 -8.74 4.14
CA PRO A 385 -0.76 -9.85 4.94
C PRO A 385 -0.33 -9.41 6.36
N ASP A 386 0.33 -8.26 6.47
CA ASP A 386 0.82 -7.66 7.71
C ASP A 386 -0.25 -7.19 8.69
N ASN A 387 -1.54 -7.24 8.33
CA ASN A 387 -2.65 -6.98 9.26
C ASN A 387 -2.71 -7.96 10.44
N PHE A 388 -1.91 -9.03 10.46
CA PHE A 388 -1.74 -9.84 11.68
C PHE A 388 -1.21 -9.01 12.86
N LEU A 389 -0.50 -7.90 12.58
CA LEU A 389 -0.08 -6.91 13.58
C LEU A 389 -1.27 -6.09 14.14
N ALA A 390 -2.40 -6.08 13.44
CA ALA A 390 -3.55 -5.24 13.75
C ALA A 390 -4.67 -5.98 14.52
N ILE A 391 -4.51 -7.28 14.84
CA ILE A 391 -5.61 -8.11 15.33
C ILE A 391 -6.27 -7.56 16.61
N GLY A 392 -5.49 -7.07 17.57
CA GLY A 392 -6.05 -6.43 18.77
C GLY A 392 -6.81 -5.14 18.46
N PHE A 393 -6.30 -4.30 17.55
CA PHE A 393 -7.01 -3.11 17.07
C PHE A 393 -8.32 -3.46 16.36
N ILE A 394 -8.32 -4.48 15.49
CA ILE A 394 -9.52 -4.96 14.80
C ILE A 394 -10.54 -5.45 15.83
N ARG A 395 -10.11 -6.25 16.82
CA ARG A 395 -10.99 -6.78 17.86
C ARG A 395 -11.64 -5.69 18.70
N ALA A 396 -10.89 -4.61 18.99
CA ALA A 396 -11.37 -3.47 19.74
C ALA A 396 -12.32 -2.59 18.91
N ALA A 397 -11.97 -2.30 17.66
CA ALA A 397 -12.70 -1.37 16.79
C ALA A 397 -13.93 -1.99 16.10
N MET A 398 -13.81 -3.22 15.63
CA MET A 398 -14.78 -3.92 14.78
C MET A 398 -14.97 -5.36 15.29
N PRO A 399 -15.65 -5.56 16.44
CA PRO A 399 -15.83 -6.88 17.06
C PRO A 399 -16.59 -7.89 16.17
N GLU A 400 -17.35 -7.43 15.19
CA GLU A 400 -18.06 -8.22 14.19
C GLU A 400 -17.16 -8.73 13.05
N ALA A 401 -15.97 -8.15 12.88
CA ALA A 401 -15.07 -8.49 11.79
C ALA A 401 -14.62 -9.95 11.86
N LYS A 402 -14.27 -10.50 10.69
CA LYS A 402 -13.77 -11.86 10.53
C LYS A 402 -12.30 -11.81 10.18
N ILE A 403 -11.48 -12.69 10.78
CA ILE A 403 -10.06 -12.78 10.46
C ILE A 403 -9.74 -14.19 9.98
N VAL A 404 -9.32 -14.30 8.71
CA VAL A 404 -8.84 -15.54 8.11
C VAL A 404 -7.33 -15.47 8.01
N HIS A 405 -6.64 -16.27 8.83
CA HIS A 405 -5.19 -16.31 8.90
C HIS A 405 -4.64 -17.49 8.11
N VAL A 406 -3.84 -17.21 7.08
CA VAL A 406 -3.23 -18.24 6.24
C VAL A 406 -1.85 -18.62 6.76
N ARG A 407 -1.71 -19.87 7.17
CA ARG A 407 -0.45 -20.51 7.59
C ARG A 407 0.12 -21.32 6.43
N ARG A 408 1.43 -21.51 6.45
CA ARG A 408 2.16 -22.30 5.46
C ARG A 408 3.36 -22.95 6.14
N GLU A 409 3.84 -24.07 5.59
CA GLU A 409 5.07 -24.70 6.05
C GLU A 409 6.23 -23.66 6.16
N PRO A 410 6.88 -23.53 7.35
CA PRO A 410 7.82 -22.46 7.63
C PRO A 410 8.99 -22.32 6.64
N VAL A 411 9.59 -23.43 6.21
CA VAL A 411 10.76 -23.40 5.31
C VAL A 411 10.34 -22.95 3.91
N ASP A 412 9.22 -23.47 3.40
CA ASP A 412 8.63 -23.04 2.13
C ASP A 412 8.23 -21.56 2.14
N LEU A 413 7.61 -21.10 3.23
CA LEU A 413 7.19 -19.72 3.41
C LEU A 413 8.40 -18.77 3.44
N CYS A 414 9.40 -19.09 4.25
CA CYS A 414 10.62 -18.31 4.36
C CYS A 414 11.37 -18.29 3.01
N PHE A 415 11.56 -19.45 2.37
CA PHE A 415 12.19 -19.50 1.06
C PHE A 415 11.42 -18.70 0.00
N ALA A 416 10.08 -18.74 0.03
CA ALA A 416 9.24 -17.92 -0.84
C ALA A 416 9.40 -16.41 -0.62
N ASN A 417 9.61 -15.96 0.62
CA ASN A 417 9.91 -14.56 0.93
C ASN A 417 11.32 -14.18 0.46
N MET A 418 12.32 -15.02 0.73
CA MET A 418 13.71 -14.72 0.38
C MET A 418 13.89 -14.59 -1.13
N ARG A 419 13.19 -15.40 -1.92
CA ARG A 419 13.34 -15.45 -3.40
C ARG A 419 12.50 -14.46 -4.18
N GLU A 420 11.82 -13.54 -3.50
CA GLU A 420 10.94 -12.55 -4.10
C GLU A 420 11.46 -11.13 -3.85
N PHE A 421 11.33 -10.28 -4.87
CA PHE A 421 11.55 -8.84 -4.69
C PHE A 421 10.23 -8.18 -4.30
N PHE A 422 10.20 -7.58 -3.12
CA PHE A 422 9.10 -6.72 -2.68
C PHE A 422 9.51 -5.26 -2.84
N GLN A 423 8.65 -4.47 -3.46
CA GLN A 423 8.86 -3.02 -3.60
C GLN A 423 8.97 -2.33 -2.24
N ALA A 424 8.19 -2.77 -1.24
CA ALA A 424 8.23 -2.27 0.13
C ALA A 424 7.68 -3.30 1.13
N GLY A 425 7.86 -3.06 2.43
CA GLY A 425 7.11 -3.70 3.52
C GLY A 425 7.64 -5.04 4.06
N VAL A 426 8.73 -5.59 3.51
CA VAL A 426 9.24 -6.93 3.87
C VAL A 426 10.76 -6.92 4.14
N PRO A 427 11.25 -6.16 5.13
CA PRO A 427 12.70 -5.98 5.34
C PRO A 427 13.40 -7.25 5.87
N TYR A 428 12.70 -8.07 6.65
CA TYR A 428 13.20 -9.30 7.29
C TYR A 428 13.67 -10.39 6.30
N ARG A 429 13.32 -10.30 5.02
CA ARG A 429 13.57 -11.35 4.01
C ARG A 429 15.03 -11.48 3.56
N CYS A 430 15.85 -10.47 3.81
CA CYS A 430 17.16 -10.34 3.13
C CYS A 430 18.23 -11.27 3.70
N ARG A 431 18.00 -11.87 4.87
CA ARG A 431 18.93 -12.78 5.52
C ARG A 431 18.16 -13.91 6.21
N MET A 432 18.77 -15.09 6.32
CA MET A 432 18.11 -16.25 6.92
C MET A 432 17.87 -16.09 8.41
N ASP A 433 18.81 -15.49 9.13
CA ASP A 433 18.71 -15.24 10.58
C ASP A 433 17.56 -14.28 10.90
N THR A 434 17.48 -13.15 10.19
CA THR A 434 16.38 -12.17 10.36
C THR A 434 15.04 -12.78 9.98
N LEU A 435 15.01 -13.62 8.94
CA LEU A 435 13.79 -14.26 8.46
C LEU A 435 13.29 -15.34 9.42
N ALA A 436 14.18 -16.16 9.98
CA ALA A 436 13.84 -17.15 11.00
C ALA A 436 13.33 -16.47 12.28
N HIS A 437 14.04 -15.45 12.76
CA HIS A 437 13.64 -14.66 13.93
C HIS A 437 12.26 -14.05 13.73
N PHE A 438 12.03 -13.36 12.60
CA PHE A 438 10.72 -12.77 12.29
C PHE A 438 9.61 -13.83 12.25
N HIS A 439 9.85 -14.99 11.61
CA HIS A 439 8.86 -16.07 11.55
C HIS A 439 8.50 -16.59 12.95
N ARG A 440 9.48 -16.75 13.84
CA ARG A 440 9.27 -17.16 15.23
C ARG A 440 8.45 -16.13 16.00
N ALA A 441 8.82 -14.85 15.91
CA ALA A 441 8.08 -13.75 16.52
C ALA A 441 6.62 -13.68 16.01
N TYR A 442 6.41 -13.82 14.70
CA TYR A 442 5.11 -13.95 14.04
C TYR A 442 4.30 -15.13 14.56
N SER A 443 4.90 -16.31 14.65
CA SER A 443 4.22 -17.51 15.14
C SER A 443 3.77 -17.34 16.60
N ALA A 444 4.61 -16.76 17.44
CA ALA A 444 4.31 -16.47 18.84
C ALA A 444 3.22 -15.39 18.99
N LEU A 445 3.24 -14.36 18.13
CA LEU A 445 2.20 -13.34 18.12
C LEU A 445 0.84 -13.92 17.71
N MET A 446 0.80 -14.78 16.69
CA MET A 446 -0.44 -15.44 16.30
C MET A 446 -0.97 -16.39 17.39
N GLU A 447 -0.08 -17.07 18.12
CA GLU A 447 -0.48 -17.87 19.29
C GLU A 447 -1.06 -17.00 20.40
N PHE A 448 -0.42 -15.87 20.70
CA PHE A 448 -0.94 -14.88 21.64
C PHE A 448 -2.36 -14.41 21.27
N TRP A 449 -2.63 -14.15 19.99
CA TRP A 449 -3.96 -13.76 19.52
C TRP A 449 -5.00 -14.88 19.66
N ARG A 450 -4.64 -16.13 19.37
CA ARG A 450 -5.54 -17.28 19.56
C ARG A 450 -5.95 -17.45 21.02
N GLN A 451 -4.99 -17.29 21.94
CA GLN A 451 -5.24 -17.39 23.38
C GLN A 451 -6.08 -16.21 23.90
N SER A 452 -5.79 -15.01 23.41
CA SER A 452 -6.46 -13.78 23.86
C SER A 452 -7.88 -13.65 23.32
N PHE A 453 -8.12 -14.09 22.08
CA PHE A 453 -9.41 -13.95 21.39
C PHE A 453 -9.91 -15.28 20.80
N PRO A 454 -10.29 -16.27 21.63
CA PRO A 454 -10.78 -17.56 21.14
C PRO A 454 -11.95 -17.41 20.16
N GLY A 455 -11.83 -18.02 18.98
CA GLY A 455 -12.85 -18.00 17.93
C GLY A 455 -12.89 -16.73 17.06
N PHE A 456 -12.03 -15.74 17.31
CA PHE A 456 -11.98 -14.51 16.51
C PHE A 456 -11.15 -14.66 15.22
N VAL A 457 -10.20 -15.60 15.22
CA VAL A 457 -9.29 -15.88 14.09
C VAL A 457 -9.48 -17.33 13.63
N LEU A 458 -9.71 -17.53 12.34
CA LEU A 458 -9.66 -18.83 11.69
C LEU A 458 -8.28 -19.05 11.08
N ASP A 459 -7.54 -20.02 11.60
CA ASP A 459 -6.32 -20.50 10.94
C ASP A 459 -6.68 -21.39 9.75
N VAL A 460 -6.01 -21.20 8.61
CA VAL A 460 -6.14 -22.01 7.38
C VAL A 460 -4.74 -22.42 6.94
N ASP A 461 -4.51 -23.72 6.79
CA ASP A 461 -3.22 -24.22 6.31
C ASP A 461 -3.21 -24.24 4.78
N TYR A 462 -2.23 -23.57 4.17
CA TYR A 462 -2.10 -23.46 2.72
C TYR A 462 -2.02 -24.84 2.05
N GLU A 463 -1.29 -25.78 2.65
CA GLU A 463 -1.15 -27.15 2.17
C GLU A 463 -2.49 -27.88 2.14
N SER A 464 -3.32 -27.69 3.16
CA SER A 464 -4.69 -28.23 3.19
C SER A 464 -5.55 -27.56 2.12
N LEU A 465 -5.47 -26.23 1.99
CA LEU A 465 -6.26 -25.45 1.03
C LEU A 465 -5.99 -25.84 -0.43
N VAL A 466 -4.75 -26.17 -0.79
CA VAL A 466 -4.44 -26.58 -2.17
C VAL A 466 -4.71 -28.07 -2.42
N ASN A 467 -4.79 -28.90 -1.37
CA ASN A 467 -5.07 -30.33 -1.49
C ASN A 467 -6.58 -30.62 -1.48
N ASP A 468 -7.36 -29.88 -0.68
CA ASP A 468 -8.83 -29.94 -0.66
C ASP A 468 -9.43 -28.52 -0.70
N PRO A 469 -9.45 -27.87 -1.89
CA PRO A 469 -9.96 -26.51 -2.03
C PRO A 469 -11.43 -26.37 -1.65
N ASP A 470 -12.26 -27.37 -1.94
CA ASP A 470 -13.70 -27.33 -1.66
C ASP A 470 -13.97 -27.48 -0.16
N GLY A 471 -13.31 -28.40 0.52
CA GLY A 471 -13.45 -28.59 1.97
C GLY A 471 -13.00 -27.36 2.76
N GLU A 472 -11.79 -26.85 2.47
CA GLU A 472 -11.25 -25.69 3.18
C GLU A 472 -12.02 -24.39 2.86
N SER A 473 -12.47 -24.21 1.61
CA SER A 473 -13.30 -23.03 1.29
C SER A 473 -14.65 -23.06 1.98
N LYS A 474 -15.32 -24.21 2.13
CA LYS A 474 -16.54 -24.31 2.93
C LYS A 474 -16.30 -23.88 4.38
N ARG A 475 -15.22 -24.36 4.99
CA ARG A 475 -14.85 -23.99 6.37
C ARG A 475 -14.60 -22.48 6.52
N ILE A 476 -13.95 -21.86 5.55
CA ILE A 476 -13.72 -20.40 5.53
C ILE A 476 -15.05 -19.65 5.43
N PHE A 477 -15.92 -20.07 4.52
CA PHE A 477 -17.21 -19.42 4.28
C PHE A 477 -18.15 -19.55 5.49
N ASP A 478 -18.22 -20.74 6.09
CA ASP A 478 -19.00 -21.01 7.30
C ASP A 478 -18.54 -20.13 8.48
N PHE A 479 -17.22 -19.99 8.68
CA PHE A 479 -16.65 -19.11 9.71
C PHE A 479 -17.03 -17.63 9.49
N CYS A 480 -16.98 -17.18 8.25
CA CYS A 480 -17.34 -15.82 7.88
C CYS A 480 -18.86 -15.57 7.94
N GLY A 481 -19.69 -16.63 7.86
CA GLY A 481 -21.13 -16.52 7.71
C GLY A 481 -21.58 -16.17 6.29
N ILE A 482 -20.80 -16.57 5.28
CA ILE A 482 -21.06 -16.31 3.86
C ILE A 482 -21.60 -17.60 3.22
N GLU A 483 -22.60 -17.49 2.35
CA GLU A 483 -23.07 -18.66 1.59
C GLU A 483 -21.98 -19.19 0.65
N TRP A 484 -21.63 -20.46 0.79
CA TRP A 484 -20.66 -21.12 -0.07
C TRP A 484 -21.28 -21.53 -1.41
N LEU A 485 -20.57 -21.24 -2.50
CA LEU A 485 -20.97 -21.62 -3.86
C LEU A 485 -19.86 -22.47 -4.49
N PRO A 486 -20.17 -23.55 -5.25
CA PRO A 486 -19.14 -24.36 -5.92
C PRO A 486 -18.23 -23.57 -6.87
N SER A 487 -18.70 -22.43 -7.40
CA SER A 487 -17.91 -21.59 -8.29
C SER A 487 -16.74 -20.88 -7.59
N VAL A 488 -16.72 -20.78 -6.26
CA VAL A 488 -15.71 -19.99 -5.53
C VAL A 488 -14.31 -20.59 -5.67
N THR A 489 -14.20 -21.91 -5.81
CA THR A 489 -12.91 -22.62 -5.98
C THR A 489 -12.40 -22.63 -7.41
N ALA A 490 -13.25 -22.35 -8.40
CA ALA A 490 -12.90 -22.20 -9.82
C ALA A 490 -12.26 -20.83 -10.13
N VAL A 491 -11.17 -20.49 -9.42
CA VAL A 491 -10.51 -19.18 -9.49
C VAL A 491 -9.97 -18.84 -10.88
N GLU A 492 -9.59 -19.84 -11.67
CA GLU A 492 -9.09 -19.72 -13.04
C GLU A 492 -10.17 -19.27 -14.03
N GLN A 493 -11.45 -19.51 -13.73
CA GLN A 493 -12.58 -19.11 -14.58
C GLN A 493 -12.90 -17.61 -14.46
N ARG A 494 -12.21 -16.88 -13.57
CA ARG A 494 -12.31 -15.43 -13.38
C ARG A 494 -10.98 -14.72 -13.71
N PRO A 495 -10.41 -14.87 -14.91
CA PRO A 495 -9.09 -14.31 -15.24
C PRO A 495 -9.10 -12.78 -15.33
N HIS A 496 -10.27 -12.20 -15.62
CA HIS A 496 -10.50 -10.77 -15.85
C HIS A 496 -10.58 -9.94 -14.58
N VAL A 497 -10.80 -10.56 -13.41
CA VAL A 497 -10.78 -9.84 -12.13
C VAL A 497 -9.35 -9.35 -11.91
N PRO A 498 -9.10 -8.02 -11.88
CA PRO A 498 -7.78 -7.50 -11.63
C PRO A 498 -7.30 -7.96 -10.26
N SER A 499 -6.00 -8.16 -10.12
CA SER A 499 -5.40 -8.41 -8.81
C SER A 499 -4.27 -7.45 -8.63
N THR A 500 -4.26 -6.81 -7.46
CA THR A 500 -3.28 -5.81 -7.04
C THR A 500 -1.91 -6.38 -6.74
N THR A 501 -1.74 -7.70 -6.85
CA THR A 501 -0.48 -8.38 -6.52
C THR A 501 0.17 -9.03 -7.73
N LEU A 502 1.49 -9.00 -7.79
CA LEU A 502 2.25 -9.78 -8.78
C LEU A 502 2.15 -11.29 -8.56
N SER A 503 1.71 -11.73 -7.38
CA SER A 503 1.39 -13.14 -7.13
C SER A 503 0.23 -13.63 -8.01
N ALA A 504 -0.63 -12.71 -8.50
CA ALA A 504 -1.80 -13.03 -9.30
C ALA A 504 -1.52 -13.82 -10.57
N ILE A 505 -0.37 -13.63 -11.21
CA ILE A 505 0.03 -14.44 -12.38
C ILE A 505 0.00 -15.92 -12.02
N GLN A 506 0.46 -16.28 -10.81
CA GLN A 506 0.49 -17.65 -10.33
C GLN A 506 -0.89 -18.16 -9.91
N VAL A 507 -1.75 -17.29 -9.37
CA VAL A 507 -3.09 -17.67 -8.86
C VAL A 507 -4.17 -17.67 -9.97
N ARG A 508 -3.84 -17.25 -11.20
CA ARG A 508 -4.72 -17.37 -12.37
C ARG A 508 -4.73 -18.77 -12.99
N SER A 509 -3.79 -19.62 -12.61
CA SER A 509 -3.82 -21.04 -12.93
C SER A 509 -4.77 -21.77 -11.98
N PRO A 510 -5.24 -22.98 -12.33
CA PRO A 510 -5.99 -23.83 -11.42
C PRO A 510 -5.26 -24.00 -10.09
N VAL A 511 -6.01 -24.12 -8.99
CA VAL A 511 -5.44 -24.36 -7.66
C VAL A 511 -4.54 -25.60 -7.71
N HIS A 512 -3.28 -25.44 -7.31
CA HIS A 512 -2.30 -26.52 -7.39
C HIS A 512 -1.24 -26.45 -6.28
N GLY A 513 -0.73 -27.62 -5.90
CA GLY A 513 0.34 -27.79 -4.92
C GLY A 513 1.76 -27.51 -5.45
N ASN A 514 1.94 -27.01 -6.68
CA ASN A 514 3.28 -26.83 -7.29
C ASN A 514 4.23 -25.91 -6.51
N SER A 515 3.70 -25.13 -5.56
CA SER A 515 4.51 -24.27 -4.71
C SER A 515 4.96 -24.96 -3.41
N VAL A 516 4.35 -26.09 -3.06
CA VAL A 516 4.68 -26.90 -1.87
C VAL A 516 5.97 -27.69 -2.12
N GLY A 517 6.87 -27.69 -1.13
CA GLY A 517 8.18 -28.32 -1.18
C GLY A 517 9.17 -27.65 -2.14
N ARG A 518 8.96 -26.38 -2.53
CA ARG A 518 9.82 -25.66 -3.48
C ARG A 518 11.22 -25.41 -2.95
N TRP A 519 11.39 -25.43 -1.63
CA TRP A 519 12.69 -25.30 -0.98
C TRP A 519 13.58 -26.54 -1.12
N ARG A 520 13.02 -27.72 -1.41
CA ARG A 520 13.75 -29.01 -1.36
C ARG A 520 15.02 -29.08 -2.21
N PRO A 521 15.05 -28.55 -3.46
CA PRO A 521 16.29 -28.51 -4.24
C PRO A 521 17.41 -27.65 -3.61
N TYR A 522 17.04 -26.76 -2.70
CA TYR A 522 17.93 -25.84 -1.98
C TYR A 522 18.16 -26.26 -0.52
N ALA A 523 17.75 -27.48 -0.13
CA ALA A 523 17.77 -27.94 1.26
C ALA A 523 19.14 -27.80 1.94
N HIS A 524 20.23 -28.13 1.23
CA HIS A 524 21.59 -28.01 1.77
C HIS A 524 22.01 -26.56 2.01
N TYR A 525 21.56 -25.63 1.17
CA TYR A 525 21.79 -24.20 1.34
C TYR A 525 20.95 -23.59 2.46
N LEU A 526 19.73 -24.10 2.65
CA LEU A 526 18.78 -23.61 3.65
C LEU A 526 18.96 -24.22 5.03
N ARG A 527 19.94 -25.11 5.23
CA ARG A 527 20.20 -25.72 6.54
C ARG A 527 20.27 -24.70 7.70
N PRO A 528 20.96 -23.55 7.59
CA PRO A 528 20.98 -22.56 8.67
C PRO A 528 19.59 -21.98 9.01
N LEU A 529 18.75 -21.78 7.99
CA LEU A 529 17.36 -21.32 8.17
C LEU A 529 16.54 -22.40 8.88
N ILE A 530 16.66 -23.66 8.44
CA ILE A 530 15.92 -24.80 8.99
C ILE A 530 16.28 -25.00 10.47
N GLU A 531 17.58 -24.95 10.80
CA GLU A 531 18.08 -25.07 12.16
C GLU A 531 17.53 -23.94 13.05
N SER A 532 17.57 -22.69 12.59
CA SER A 532 17.06 -21.57 13.39
C SER A 532 15.53 -21.57 13.53
N LEU A 533 14.79 -22.04 12.52
CA LEU A 533 13.32 -22.19 12.64
C LEU A 533 12.91 -23.25 13.67
N ALA A 534 13.78 -24.22 13.97
CA ALA A 534 13.52 -25.26 14.97
C ALA A 534 13.85 -24.81 16.41
N GLU A 535 14.47 -23.63 16.60
CA GLU A 535 14.74 -23.07 17.92
C GLU A 535 13.41 -22.67 18.59
N PRO A 536 13.22 -23.00 19.88
CA PRO A 536 12.06 -22.51 20.64
C PRO A 536 12.09 -20.97 20.71
N VAL A 537 10.90 -20.37 20.74
CA VAL A 537 10.70 -18.92 20.92
C VAL A 537 11.07 -18.50 22.34
#